data_AF-A0A3C0SUL8-F1
#
_entry.id   AF-A0A3C0SUL8-F1
#
_cell.length_a   1.000
_cell.length_b   1.000
_cell.length_c   1.000
_cell.angle_alpha   90.00
_cell.angle_beta   90.00
_cell.angle_gamma   90.00
#
_symmetry.space_group_name_H-M   'P 1'
#
loop_
_entity.id
_entity.type
_entity.pdbx_description
1 polymer ?
#
loop_
_entity_poly.entity_id
_entity_poly.type
_entity_poly.pdbx_seq_one_letter_code
_entity_poly.pdbx_strand_id
1 'polypeptide(L)'
;MTRAAPCFTVFLLILTFVSALMLPAQEVLLPEEESPSSFYDTDIDSEDVSLFLSGSWKVNLSASAGFGFSPESGFNEGLSYPGISSGLTFSQSPDITVSLLILEKILFEAAFTDNFDDSTFRLGYIGGEDEFVRLVSAGNMEINLTEDTGMSDFFYIPGGGPSSFGLHSLFAGPFSEHELLFRFDPQEELHKLYIGSDILVEIVRQPSDYLRGRVFYLPAAPDDAVFYIETGAADASVN
;
A
#
# COMPACT_ATOMS: atom_id res chain seq x y z
N MET A 1 -39.29 -37.79 41.63
CA MET A 1 -39.19 -37.94 40.17
C MET A 1 -40.43 -37.33 39.54
N THR A 2 -40.36 -36.08 39.10
CA THR A 2 -41.45 -35.42 38.35
C THR A 2 -40.80 -34.46 37.36
N ARG A 3 -40.74 -34.91 36.10
CA ARG A 3 -40.35 -34.11 34.94
C ARG A 3 -41.54 -33.26 34.51
N ALA A 4 -41.51 -31.98 34.84
CA ALA A 4 -42.27 -30.89 34.24
C ALA A 4 -41.43 -29.62 34.51
N ALA A 5 -41.10 -28.73 33.59
CA ALA A 5 -41.60 -28.49 32.26
C ALA A 5 -40.52 -27.71 31.45
N PRO A 6 -40.11 -28.16 30.26
CA PRO A 6 -39.37 -27.30 29.31
C PRO A 6 -40.29 -26.27 28.62
N CYS A 7 -41.61 -26.41 28.78
CA CYS A 7 -42.60 -25.56 28.10
C CYS A 7 -42.74 -24.16 28.73
N PHE A 8 -42.51 -24.02 30.05
CA PHE A 8 -42.66 -22.74 30.73
C PHE A 8 -41.50 -21.78 30.44
N THR A 9 -40.27 -22.31 30.31
CA THR A 9 -39.08 -21.52 30.00
C THR A 9 -39.10 -21.01 28.55
N VAL A 10 -39.56 -21.83 27.61
CA VAL A 10 -39.72 -21.42 26.20
C VAL A 10 -40.83 -20.37 26.06
N PHE A 11 -41.94 -20.53 26.78
CA PHE A 11 -43.02 -19.54 26.77
C PHE A 11 -42.57 -18.19 27.34
N LEU A 12 -41.79 -18.18 28.42
CA LEU A 12 -41.25 -16.94 28.99
C LEU A 12 -40.26 -16.23 28.03
N LEU A 13 -39.44 -17.00 27.31
CA LEU A 13 -38.45 -16.48 26.36
C LEU A 13 -39.11 -15.96 25.07
N ILE A 14 -40.20 -16.57 24.63
CA ILE A 14 -41.02 -16.05 23.53
C ILE A 14 -41.78 -14.80 23.97
N LEU A 15 -42.28 -14.76 25.21
CA LEU A 15 -43.01 -13.59 25.73
C LEU A 15 -42.08 -12.37 25.88
N THR A 16 -40.83 -12.55 26.31
CA THR A 16 -39.84 -11.46 26.35
C THR A 16 -39.40 -11.02 24.95
N PHE A 17 -39.29 -11.95 23.98
CA PHE A 17 -38.95 -11.61 22.60
C PHE A 17 -40.07 -10.86 21.88
N VAL A 18 -41.33 -11.23 22.10
CA VAL A 18 -42.51 -10.53 21.53
C VAL A 18 -42.70 -9.15 22.18
N SER A 19 -42.36 -8.98 23.46
CA SER A 19 -42.41 -7.67 24.12
C SER A 19 -41.36 -6.70 23.57
N ALA A 20 -40.17 -7.19 23.18
CA ALA A 20 -39.13 -6.36 22.58
C ALA A 20 -39.49 -5.88 21.16
N LEU A 21 -40.34 -6.62 20.43
CA LEU A 21 -40.82 -6.28 19.09
C LEU A 21 -41.98 -5.26 19.08
N MET A 22 -42.57 -4.97 20.24
CA MET A 22 -43.72 -4.06 20.40
C MET A 22 -43.30 -2.70 20.96
N LEU A 23 -42.00 -2.35 20.94
CA LEU A 23 -41.59 -0.97 21.14
C LEU A 23 -42.20 -0.15 19.99
N PRO A 24 -43.06 0.86 20.27
CA PRO A 24 -43.53 1.75 19.22
C PRO A 24 -42.30 2.32 18.52
N ALA A 25 -42.29 2.27 17.18
CA ALA A 25 -41.27 2.91 16.38
C ALA A 25 -41.23 4.38 16.82
N GLN A 26 -40.21 4.73 17.58
CA GLN A 26 -39.98 6.10 17.98
C GLN A 26 -39.73 6.85 16.69
N GLU A 27 -40.64 7.76 16.32
CA GLU A 27 -40.39 8.68 15.22
C GLU A 27 -39.06 9.34 15.52
N VAL A 28 -38.05 9.03 14.71
CA VAL A 28 -36.76 9.67 14.79
C VAL A 28 -37.06 11.13 14.48
N LEU A 29 -37.09 11.96 15.52
CA LEU A 29 -37.09 13.41 15.38
C LEU A 29 -35.77 13.78 14.72
N LEU A 30 -35.75 13.71 13.39
CA LEU A 30 -34.70 14.32 12.59
C LEU A 30 -34.75 15.81 12.94
N PRO A 31 -33.62 16.45 13.25
CA PRO A 31 -33.56 17.90 13.38
C PRO A 31 -34.22 18.54 12.14
N GLU A 32 -35.11 19.51 12.34
CA GLU A 32 -35.75 20.25 11.22
C GLU A 32 -34.70 21.01 10.37
N GLU A 33 -33.53 21.25 10.95
CA GLU A 33 -32.39 21.91 10.31
C GLU A 33 -31.36 20.86 9.90
N GLU A 34 -31.31 20.58 8.59
CA GLU A 34 -30.25 19.78 7.99
C GLU A 34 -28.92 20.53 8.19
N SER A 35 -27.91 19.84 8.76
CA SER A 35 -26.58 20.42 8.95
C SER A 35 -26.10 21.03 7.62
N PRO A 36 -25.42 22.19 7.64
CA PRO A 36 -24.85 22.75 6.44
C PRO A 36 -24.04 21.70 5.67
N SER A 37 -24.17 21.71 4.34
CA SER A 37 -23.58 20.70 3.43
C SER A 37 -22.06 20.71 3.43
N SER A 38 -21.44 21.80 3.87
CA SER A 38 -20.00 21.95 4.03
C SER A 38 -19.68 22.78 5.27
N PHE A 39 -18.60 22.42 5.95
CA PHE A 39 -18.05 23.22 7.05
C PHE A 39 -17.21 24.40 6.56
N TYR A 40 -16.71 24.32 5.33
CA TYR A 40 -15.92 25.35 4.66
C TYR A 40 -16.16 25.24 3.15
N ASP A 41 -16.38 26.38 2.49
CA ASP A 41 -16.63 26.48 1.05
C ASP A 41 -15.76 27.61 0.50
N THR A 42 -14.97 27.31 -0.52
CA THR A 42 -14.05 28.28 -1.13
C THR A 42 -13.70 27.88 -2.56
N ASP A 43 -13.29 28.85 -3.35
CA ASP A 43 -12.74 28.63 -4.69
C ASP A 43 -11.24 28.32 -4.61
N ILE A 44 -10.75 27.54 -5.58
CA ILE A 44 -9.33 27.19 -5.70
C ILE A 44 -8.41 28.40 -5.93
N ASP A 45 -8.97 29.51 -6.40
CA ASP A 45 -8.26 30.78 -6.70
C ASP A 45 -8.38 31.78 -5.53
N SER A 46 -8.92 31.35 -4.38
CA SER A 46 -9.00 32.19 -3.19
C SER A 46 -7.62 32.38 -2.53
N GLU A 47 -7.42 33.53 -1.88
CA GLU A 47 -6.17 33.85 -1.17
C GLU A 47 -5.88 32.88 -0.01
N ASP A 48 -6.92 32.26 0.54
CA ASP A 48 -6.84 31.28 1.62
C ASP A 48 -6.39 29.89 1.14
N VAL A 49 -6.22 29.66 -0.16
CA VAL A 49 -5.87 28.36 -0.75
C VAL A 49 -4.55 28.46 -1.50
N SER A 50 -3.58 27.65 -1.07
CA SER A 50 -2.33 27.43 -1.80
C SER A 50 -2.32 26.03 -2.37
N LEU A 51 -2.36 25.91 -3.70
CA LEU A 51 -2.23 24.65 -4.42
C LEU A 51 -0.92 24.63 -5.21
N PHE A 52 -0.09 23.64 -4.91
CA PHE A 52 1.09 23.29 -5.67
C PHE A 52 0.88 21.93 -6.35
N LEU A 53 1.03 21.91 -7.67
CA LEU A 53 0.95 20.70 -8.48
C LEU A 53 2.19 20.64 -9.37
N SER A 54 2.93 19.55 -9.30
CA SER A 54 4.13 19.35 -10.12
C SER A 54 4.26 17.90 -10.58
N GLY A 55 4.96 17.69 -11.69
CA GLY A 55 5.26 16.36 -12.21
C GLY A 55 4.84 16.14 -13.65
N SER A 56 4.66 14.87 -14.02
CA SER A 56 4.24 14.44 -15.36
C SER A 56 3.26 13.28 -15.29
N TRP A 57 2.39 13.19 -16.29
CA TRP A 57 1.50 12.05 -16.44
C TRP A 57 1.64 11.51 -17.85
N LYS A 58 2.17 10.30 -17.97
CA LYS A 58 2.28 9.60 -19.25
C LYS A 58 1.09 8.70 -19.43
N VAL A 59 0.43 8.84 -20.58
CA VAL A 59 -0.68 7.99 -20.99
C VAL A 59 -0.29 7.34 -22.30
N ASN A 60 -0.30 6.02 -22.33
CA ASN A 60 -0.04 5.25 -23.54
C ASN A 60 -1.30 4.49 -23.94
N LEU A 61 -1.71 4.70 -25.18
CA LEU A 61 -2.77 3.93 -25.82
C LEU A 61 -2.17 3.28 -27.06
N SER A 62 -2.13 1.95 -27.10
CA SER A 62 -1.68 1.21 -28.27
C SER A 62 -2.77 0.25 -28.71
N ALA A 63 -2.98 0.17 -30.02
CA ALA A 63 -3.87 -0.80 -30.63
C ALA A 63 -3.05 -1.60 -31.64
N SER A 64 -3.13 -2.93 -31.57
CA SER A 64 -2.45 -3.78 -32.52
C SER A 64 -3.40 -4.84 -33.07
N ALA A 65 -3.24 -5.15 -34.36
CA ALA A 65 -3.97 -6.19 -35.04
C ALA A 65 -2.99 -6.99 -35.90
N GLY A 66 -2.94 -8.31 -35.67
CA GLY A 66 -2.12 -9.22 -36.46
C GLY A 66 -2.95 -10.00 -37.45
N PHE A 67 -2.49 -10.01 -38.71
CA PHE A 67 -3.07 -10.79 -39.80
C PHE A 67 -1.97 -11.64 -40.43
N GLY A 68 -2.29 -12.90 -40.74
CA GLY A 68 -1.34 -13.76 -41.45
C GLY A 68 -2.03 -14.75 -42.34
N PHE A 69 -1.29 -15.24 -43.34
CA PHE A 69 -1.77 -16.21 -44.29
C PHE A 69 -0.88 -17.46 -44.22
N SER A 70 -1.49 -18.62 -44.02
CA SER A 70 -0.81 -19.92 -44.15
C SER A 70 -1.44 -20.71 -45.29
N PRO A 71 -0.65 -21.37 -46.16
CA PRO A 71 -1.17 -22.26 -47.19
C PRO A 71 -2.06 -23.39 -46.65
N GLU A 72 -1.88 -23.78 -45.38
CA GLU A 72 -2.61 -24.88 -44.74
C GLU A 72 -3.89 -24.42 -44.02
N SER A 73 -3.92 -23.20 -43.48
CA SER A 73 -5.02 -22.71 -42.64
C SER A 73 -5.76 -21.48 -43.20
N GLY A 74 -5.33 -20.95 -44.34
CA GLY A 74 -5.93 -19.76 -44.96
C GLY A 74 -5.57 -18.46 -44.24
N PHE A 75 -6.49 -17.49 -44.25
CA PHE A 75 -6.35 -16.21 -43.54
C PHE A 75 -6.61 -16.41 -42.04
N ASN A 76 -5.68 -15.95 -41.22
CA ASN A 76 -5.77 -16.01 -39.75
C ASN A 76 -5.79 -14.57 -39.19
N GLU A 77 -6.80 -14.29 -38.36
CA GLU A 77 -6.93 -13.06 -37.58
C GLU A 77 -6.42 -13.29 -36.16
N GLY A 78 -5.85 -12.27 -35.52
CA GLY A 78 -5.45 -12.32 -34.11
C GLY A 78 -4.08 -12.97 -33.86
N LEU A 79 -3.20 -12.99 -34.86
CA LEU A 79 -1.82 -13.43 -34.66
C LEU A 79 -1.09 -12.45 -33.73
N SER A 80 -0.73 -12.88 -32.54
CA SER A 80 0.15 -12.10 -31.68
C SER A 80 1.59 -12.24 -32.18
N TYR A 81 2.21 -11.13 -32.56
CA TYR A 81 3.64 -11.11 -32.89
C TYR A 81 4.44 -11.01 -31.58
N PRO A 82 5.55 -11.73 -31.41
CA PRO A 82 6.37 -11.61 -30.20
C PRO A 82 6.76 -10.15 -29.92
N GLY A 83 6.38 -9.63 -28.75
CA GLY A 83 6.57 -8.22 -28.38
C GLY A 83 5.44 -7.27 -28.78
N ILE A 84 4.38 -7.77 -29.44
CA ILE A 84 3.17 -7.00 -29.79
C ILE A 84 1.93 -7.84 -29.43
N SER A 85 1.30 -7.53 -28.31
CA SER A 85 0.02 -8.11 -27.89
C SER A 85 -1.10 -7.63 -28.81
N SER A 86 -1.81 -8.55 -29.48
CA SER A 86 -3.03 -8.22 -30.24
C SER A 86 -4.09 -7.62 -29.31
N GLY A 87 -4.73 -6.53 -29.72
CA GLY A 87 -5.77 -5.85 -28.97
C GLY A 87 -5.42 -4.40 -28.59
N LEU A 88 -6.25 -3.83 -27.72
CA LEU A 88 -6.08 -2.49 -27.17
C LEU A 88 -5.33 -2.59 -25.84
N THR A 89 -4.18 -1.96 -25.74
CA THR A 89 -3.43 -1.79 -24.49
C THR A 89 -3.50 -0.34 -24.07
N PHE A 90 -3.86 -0.13 -22.82
CA PHE A 90 -3.90 1.18 -22.19
C PHE A 90 -3.04 1.13 -20.93
N SER A 91 -2.08 2.03 -20.83
CA SER A 91 -1.27 2.19 -19.62
C SER A 91 -1.15 3.66 -19.22
N GLN A 92 -1.03 3.88 -17.92
CA GLN A 92 -0.89 5.18 -17.31
C GLN A 92 0.27 5.12 -16.34
N SER A 93 1.06 6.18 -16.31
CA SER A 93 2.28 6.31 -15.53
C SER A 93 2.29 7.72 -14.95
N PRO A 94 1.64 7.93 -13.78
CA PRO A 94 1.64 9.20 -13.08
C PRO A 94 2.93 9.35 -12.27
N ASP A 95 3.54 10.51 -12.34
CA ASP A 95 4.64 10.96 -11.47
C ASP A 95 4.28 12.37 -11.04
N ILE A 96 3.43 12.50 -10.03
CA ILE A 96 2.74 13.75 -9.67
C ILE A 96 2.87 13.99 -8.18
N THR A 97 3.29 15.21 -7.82
CA THR A 97 3.25 15.70 -6.44
C THR A 97 2.21 16.81 -6.33
N VAL A 98 1.32 16.68 -5.34
CA VAL A 98 0.26 17.62 -4.99
C VAL A 98 0.50 18.08 -3.56
N SER A 99 0.45 19.39 -3.32
CA SER A 99 0.43 19.98 -1.98
C SER A 99 -0.65 21.06 -1.95
N LEU A 100 -1.56 20.97 -0.99
CA LEU A 100 -2.71 21.83 -0.81
C LEU A 100 -2.70 22.32 0.63
N LEU A 101 -2.65 23.63 0.81
CA LEU A 101 -2.73 24.30 2.10
C LEU A 101 -3.93 25.24 2.11
N ILE A 102 -4.84 25.06 3.05
CA ILE A 102 -6.07 25.84 3.20
C ILE A 102 -6.01 26.60 4.52
N LEU A 103 -6.30 27.89 4.49
CA LEU A 103 -6.28 28.81 5.65
C LEU A 103 -4.94 28.80 6.40
N GLU A 104 -3.84 28.48 5.71
CA GLU A 104 -2.50 28.25 6.30
C GLU A 104 -2.47 27.18 7.40
N LYS A 105 -3.52 26.34 7.49
CA LYS A 105 -3.75 25.45 8.63
C LYS A 105 -4.07 24.02 8.21
N ILE A 106 -4.92 23.82 7.22
CA ILE A 106 -5.29 22.46 6.77
C ILE A 106 -4.39 22.07 5.62
N LEU A 107 -3.63 21.00 5.81
CA LEU A 107 -2.63 20.51 4.87
C LEU A 107 -3.12 19.20 4.23
N PHE A 108 -3.05 19.10 2.92
CA PHE A 108 -3.16 17.85 2.18
C PHE A 108 -2.01 17.73 1.19
N GLU A 109 -1.26 16.64 1.27
CA GLU A 109 -0.14 16.37 0.39
C GLU A 109 -0.24 14.95 -0.13
N ALA A 110 0.13 14.76 -1.39
CA ALA A 110 0.19 13.45 -2.03
C ALA A 110 1.28 13.41 -3.09
N ALA A 111 2.04 12.32 -3.13
CA ALA A 111 2.97 12.00 -4.19
C ALA A 111 2.56 10.66 -4.81
N PHE A 112 2.27 10.68 -6.11
CA PHE A 112 1.91 9.51 -6.90
C PHE A 112 3.07 9.10 -7.79
N THR A 113 3.39 7.81 -7.80
CA THR A 113 4.44 7.21 -8.63
C THR A 113 3.84 6.23 -9.65
N ASP A 114 4.61 5.88 -10.68
CA ASP A 114 4.17 5.14 -11.88
C ASP A 114 3.28 3.91 -11.57
N ASN A 115 3.65 3.13 -10.55
CA ASN A 115 2.95 1.90 -10.15
C ASN A 115 2.12 2.03 -8.87
N PHE A 116 2.02 3.24 -8.30
CA PHE A 116 1.38 3.52 -7.02
C PHE A 116 1.97 2.84 -5.77
N ASP A 117 2.86 1.85 -5.91
CA ASP A 117 3.46 1.11 -4.80
C ASP A 117 4.17 2.01 -3.78
N ASP A 118 4.82 3.07 -4.27
CA ASP A 118 5.54 4.06 -3.46
C ASP A 118 4.75 5.37 -3.29
N SER A 119 3.44 5.36 -3.53
CA SER A 119 2.64 6.57 -3.39
C SER A 119 2.43 6.93 -1.92
N THR A 120 2.61 8.20 -1.62
CA THR A 120 2.47 8.72 -0.26
C THR A 120 1.42 9.82 -0.21
N PHE A 121 0.83 10.01 0.95
CA PHE A 121 -0.08 11.09 1.25
C PHE A 121 -0.03 11.46 2.73
N ARG A 122 -0.39 12.71 3.02
CA ARG A 122 -0.57 13.26 4.35
C ARG A 122 -1.75 14.20 4.34
N LEU A 123 -2.64 14.04 5.32
CA LEU A 123 -3.66 15.02 5.65
C LEU A 123 -3.38 15.50 7.07
N GLY A 124 -3.50 16.80 7.32
CA GLY A 124 -3.26 17.31 8.66
C GLY A 124 -3.73 18.72 8.91
N TYR A 125 -3.48 19.14 10.14
CA TYR A 125 -3.66 20.47 10.66
C TYR A 125 -2.32 20.97 11.21
N ILE A 126 -1.93 22.18 10.82
CA ILE A 126 -0.79 22.93 11.36
C ILE A 126 -1.37 24.09 12.16
N GLY A 127 -1.02 24.16 13.44
CA GLY A 127 -1.38 25.29 14.30
C GLY A 127 -0.27 26.34 14.36
N GLY A 128 -0.64 27.57 14.69
CA GLY A 128 0.31 28.66 14.86
C GLY A 128 1.19 28.50 16.11
N GLU A 129 2.23 29.35 16.23
CA GLU A 129 3.24 29.35 17.31
C GLU A 129 2.72 29.66 18.73
N ASP A 130 1.46 30.05 18.89
CA ASP A 130 0.82 30.23 20.21
C ASP A 130 -0.32 29.22 20.48
N GLU A 131 -0.58 28.30 19.55
CA GLU A 131 -1.64 27.30 19.69
C GLU A 131 -1.19 26.02 20.38
N PHE A 132 -2.05 25.46 21.26
CA PHE A 132 -1.76 24.20 21.94
C PHE A 132 -1.55 23.04 20.98
N VAL A 133 -2.34 22.98 19.91
CA VAL A 133 -2.20 21.97 18.85
C VAL A 133 -1.24 22.54 17.81
N ARG A 134 -0.05 21.97 17.70
CA ARG A 134 0.97 22.38 16.71
C ARG A 134 0.82 21.65 15.40
N LEU A 135 0.63 20.34 15.49
CA LEU A 135 0.50 19.47 14.34
C LEU A 135 -0.44 18.32 14.69
N VAL A 136 -1.34 17.99 13.79
CA VAL A 136 -2.02 16.68 13.77
C VAL A 136 -2.02 16.23 12.33
N SER A 137 -1.42 15.09 12.04
CA SER A 137 -1.38 14.56 10.68
C SER A 137 -1.65 13.06 10.68
N ALA A 138 -2.20 12.59 9.57
CA ALA A 138 -2.43 11.18 9.31
C ALA A 138 -2.10 10.88 7.84
N GLY A 139 -1.58 9.70 7.58
CA GLY A 139 -1.09 9.33 6.26
C GLY A 139 0.02 8.32 6.32
N ASN A 140 0.77 8.24 5.23
CA ASN A 140 2.02 7.48 5.12
C ASN A 140 3.21 8.36 4.71
N MET A 141 2.97 9.66 4.45
CA MET A 141 4.02 10.64 4.20
C MET A 141 4.44 11.29 5.53
N GLU A 142 5.73 11.24 5.84
CA GLU A 142 6.36 11.94 6.98
C GLU A 142 5.72 11.67 8.36
N ILE A 143 5.12 10.49 8.56
CA ILE A 143 4.59 10.09 9.87
C ILE A 143 5.74 9.57 10.75
N ASN A 144 6.45 10.50 11.38
CA ASN A 144 7.64 10.25 12.21
C ASN A 144 7.62 11.13 13.46
N LEU A 145 8.40 10.77 14.47
CA LEU A 145 8.68 11.68 15.59
C LEU A 145 9.64 12.78 15.14
N THR A 146 9.53 13.94 15.77
CA THR A 146 10.36 15.10 15.53
C THR A 146 11.74 14.86 16.13
N GLU A 147 12.79 15.03 15.33
CA GLU A 147 14.17 14.71 15.72
C GLU A 147 14.70 15.59 16.87
N ASP A 148 14.08 16.75 17.11
CA ASP A 148 14.48 17.75 18.11
C ASP A 148 14.05 17.42 19.55
N THR A 149 13.29 16.35 19.77
CA THR A 149 12.73 16.02 21.10
C THR A 149 13.75 15.50 22.11
N GLY A 150 15.04 15.41 21.77
CA GLY A 150 16.12 14.90 22.64
C GLY A 150 15.96 13.42 23.04
N MET A 151 14.88 12.76 22.62
CA MET A 151 14.60 11.34 22.81
C MET A 151 15.45 10.44 21.89
N SER A 152 15.94 11.01 20.79
CA SER A 152 16.79 10.34 19.79
C SER A 152 18.07 9.74 20.38
N ASP A 153 18.55 10.28 21.51
CA ASP A 153 19.72 9.73 22.24
C ASP A 153 19.41 8.43 23.00
N PHE A 154 18.15 8.18 23.35
CA PHE A 154 17.75 7.02 24.17
C PHE A 154 17.09 5.90 23.36
N PHE A 155 16.37 6.26 22.29
CA PHE A 155 15.79 5.30 21.39
C PHE A 155 15.65 5.88 19.99
N TYR A 156 15.99 5.05 19.00
CA TYR A 156 15.83 5.37 17.59
C TYR A 156 14.58 4.67 17.07
N ILE A 157 13.61 5.45 16.57
CA ILE A 157 12.49 4.94 15.81
C ILE A 157 12.80 5.24 14.34
N PRO A 158 12.97 4.22 13.48
CA PRO A 158 13.27 4.45 12.08
C PRO A 158 12.13 5.20 11.39
N GLY A 159 12.49 5.92 10.33
CA GLY A 159 11.50 6.55 9.46
C GLY A 159 10.53 5.53 8.86
N GLY A 160 9.25 5.89 8.77
CA GLY A 160 8.25 5.07 8.07
C GLY A 160 8.52 5.05 6.57
N GLY A 161 8.36 3.88 5.94
CA GLY A 161 8.41 3.75 4.48
C GLY A 161 7.07 4.11 3.82
N PRO A 162 6.97 4.07 2.48
CA PRO A 162 5.71 4.37 1.77
C PRO A 162 4.54 3.47 2.19
N SER A 163 4.80 2.27 2.68
CA SER A 163 3.76 1.36 3.19
C SER A 163 3.37 1.58 4.65
N SER A 164 4.05 2.50 5.35
CA SER A 164 3.86 2.76 6.78
C SER A 164 2.78 3.81 6.99
N PHE A 165 1.63 3.43 7.53
CA PHE A 165 0.51 4.36 7.74
C PHE A 165 0.34 4.67 9.23
N GLY A 166 0.03 5.92 9.57
CA GLY A 166 -0.18 6.28 10.95
C GLY A 166 -0.77 7.66 11.18
N LEU A 167 -0.74 8.04 12.45
CA LEU A 167 -1.10 9.34 12.99
C LEU A 167 0.07 9.89 13.78
N HIS A 168 0.34 11.16 13.55
CA HIS A 168 1.35 11.93 14.28
C HIS A 168 0.71 13.20 14.81
N SER A 169 0.92 13.50 16.09
CA SER A 169 0.40 14.72 16.69
C SER A 169 1.40 15.34 17.64
N LEU A 170 1.52 16.67 17.55
CA LEU A 170 2.36 17.50 18.38
C LEU A 170 1.50 18.53 19.11
N PHE A 171 1.63 18.54 20.43
CA PHE A 171 0.99 19.50 21.30
C PHE A 171 2.03 20.25 22.11
N ALA A 172 1.95 21.58 22.15
CA ALA A 172 2.88 22.41 22.91
C ALA A 172 2.12 23.34 23.86
N GLY A 173 2.43 23.25 25.15
CA GLY A 173 2.02 24.21 26.16
C GLY A 173 3.16 25.16 26.54
N PRO A 174 2.92 26.10 27.47
CA PRO A 174 3.94 27.07 27.87
C PRO A 174 5.19 26.46 28.55
N PHE A 175 5.10 25.22 29.02
CA PHE A 175 6.14 24.55 29.81
C PHE A 175 6.47 23.13 29.35
N SER A 176 5.71 22.57 28.41
CA SER A 176 5.87 21.18 28.00
C SER A 176 5.44 20.99 26.55
N GLU A 177 6.07 20.02 25.91
CA GLU A 177 5.72 19.54 24.59
C GLU A 177 5.38 18.05 24.69
N HIS A 178 4.36 17.63 23.94
CA HIS A 178 3.85 16.28 23.93
C HIS A 178 3.70 15.83 22.48
N GLU A 179 4.49 14.84 22.12
CA GLU A 179 4.44 14.23 20.80
C GLU A 179 3.89 12.81 20.92
N LEU A 180 2.95 12.47 20.04
CA LEU A 180 2.36 11.14 19.95
C LEU A 180 2.51 10.64 18.52
N LEU A 181 3.00 9.41 18.39
CA LEU A 181 3.10 8.70 17.13
C LEU A 181 2.40 7.35 17.27
N PHE A 182 1.43 7.10 16.39
CA PHE A 182 0.83 5.80 16.21
C PHE A 182 1.01 5.39 14.76
N ARG A 183 1.90 4.43 14.49
CA ARG A 183 2.22 4.01 13.12
C ARG A 183 2.20 2.49 12.99
N PHE A 184 1.59 2.03 11.91
CA PHE A 184 1.62 0.66 11.46
C PHE A 184 2.70 0.50 10.40
N ASP A 185 3.71 -0.30 10.70
CA ASP A 185 4.84 -0.58 9.81
C ASP A 185 4.74 -2.03 9.33
N PRO A 186 4.30 -2.29 8.09
CA PRO A 186 4.34 -3.61 7.48
C PRO A 186 5.78 -3.92 7.05
N GLN A 187 6.63 -4.22 8.02
CA GLN A 187 8.03 -4.59 7.80
C GLN A 187 8.18 -6.10 7.87
N GLU A 188 8.85 -6.67 6.87
CA GLU A 188 9.43 -8.01 6.99
C GLU A 188 10.83 -7.88 7.60
N GLU A 189 11.11 -8.67 8.63
CA GLU A 189 12.44 -8.69 9.26
C GLU A 189 13.47 -9.25 8.28
N LEU A 190 14.37 -8.38 7.79
CA LEU A 190 15.46 -8.76 6.90
C LEU A 190 16.80 -8.59 7.63
N HIS A 191 17.43 -9.71 7.97
CA HIS A 191 18.79 -9.69 8.52
C HIS A 191 19.84 -9.72 7.42
N LYS A 192 20.79 -8.79 7.45
CA LYS A 192 22.03 -8.84 6.69
C LYS A 192 23.20 -9.03 7.65
N LEU A 193 23.95 -10.11 7.47
CA LEU A 193 25.18 -10.35 8.22
C LEU A 193 26.35 -9.81 7.41
N TYR A 194 27.31 -9.16 8.09
CA TYR A 194 28.51 -8.62 7.48
C TYR A 194 29.76 -9.26 8.10
N ILE A 195 30.78 -9.49 7.28
CA ILE A 195 32.13 -9.85 7.71
C ILE A 195 33.08 -8.82 7.11
N GLY A 196 33.60 -7.91 7.96
CA GLY A 196 34.37 -6.77 7.47
C GLY A 196 33.48 -5.84 6.64
N SER A 197 33.85 -5.65 5.36
CA SER A 197 33.09 -4.82 4.40
C SER A 197 32.17 -5.65 3.49
N ASP A 198 32.18 -6.97 3.62
CA ASP A 198 31.46 -7.88 2.73
C ASP A 198 30.17 -8.39 3.38
N ILE A 199 29.12 -8.55 2.57
CA ILE A 199 27.85 -9.15 2.99
C ILE A 199 28.03 -10.68 2.99
N LEU A 200 27.70 -11.31 4.13
CA LEU A 200 27.65 -12.75 4.25
C LEU A 200 26.32 -13.27 3.71
N VAL A 201 26.38 -14.03 2.62
CA VAL A 201 25.25 -14.80 2.08
C VAL A 201 25.47 -16.27 2.44
N GLU A 202 24.74 -16.78 3.42
CA GLU A 202 24.78 -18.20 3.78
C GLU A 202 23.86 -19.00 2.85
N ILE A 203 24.43 -19.94 2.12
CA ILE A 203 23.69 -20.88 1.29
C ILE A 203 23.70 -22.24 1.99
N VAL A 204 22.64 -22.55 2.72
CA VAL A 204 22.45 -23.90 3.27
C VAL A 204 21.90 -24.80 2.17
N ARG A 205 22.68 -25.80 1.75
CA ARG A 205 22.24 -26.83 0.79
C ARG A 205 22.01 -28.14 1.53
N GLN A 206 20.83 -28.73 1.40
CA GLN A 206 20.62 -30.08 1.87
C GLN A 206 21.31 -31.07 0.93
N PRO A 207 21.70 -32.28 1.40
CA PRO A 207 22.25 -33.31 0.52
C PRO A 207 21.33 -33.69 -0.66
N SER A 208 20.02 -33.47 -0.52
CA SER A 208 19.02 -33.63 -1.59
C SER A 208 19.03 -32.54 -2.65
N ASP A 209 19.58 -31.36 -2.34
CA ASP A 209 19.61 -30.18 -3.23
C ASP A 209 20.85 -30.17 -4.14
N TYR A 210 21.36 -31.35 -4.48
CA TYR A 210 22.46 -31.47 -5.40
C TYR A 210 22.03 -30.99 -6.79
N LEU A 211 22.85 -30.16 -7.41
CA LEU A 211 22.63 -29.69 -8.78
C LEU A 211 22.72 -30.88 -9.73
N ARG A 212 21.57 -31.35 -10.22
CA ARG A 212 21.49 -32.39 -11.25
C ARG A 212 22.11 -31.86 -12.55
N GLY A 213 22.88 -32.71 -13.23
CA GLY A 213 23.43 -32.40 -14.56
C GLY A 213 24.71 -31.55 -14.59
N ARG A 214 25.36 -31.27 -13.44
CA ARG A 214 26.65 -30.55 -13.42
C ARG A 214 27.86 -31.46 -13.60
N VAL A 215 27.80 -32.69 -13.09
CA VAL A 215 28.89 -33.68 -13.19
C VAL A 215 28.30 -35.00 -13.65
N PHE A 216 28.87 -35.54 -14.72
CA PHE A 216 28.52 -36.84 -15.28
C PHE A 216 29.68 -37.80 -15.05
N TYR A 217 29.39 -38.94 -14.43
CA TYR A 217 30.36 -40.03 -14.34
C TYR A 217 30.19 -40.93 -15.57
N LEU A 218 31.26 -41.05 -16.36
CA LEU A 218 31.33 -41.96 -17.51
C LEU A 218 32.14 -43.20 -17.10
N PRO A 219 31.52 -44.39 -17.01
CA PRO A 219 32.20 -45.62 -16.58
C PRO A 219 33.33 -46.09 -17.51
N ALA A 220 33.31 -45.62 -18.77
CA ALA A 220 34.38 -45.79 -19.74
C ALA A 220 34.51 -44.48 -20.52
N ALA A 221 35.74 -43.99 -20.73
CA ALA A 221 35.99 -42.78 -21.51
C ALA A 221 35.58 -43.05 -22.98
N PRO A 222 34.55 -42.39 -23.53
CA PRO A 222 34.29 -42.44 -24.95
C PRO A 222 35.37 -41.63 -25.67
N ASP A 223 35.87 -42.11 -26.80
CA ASP A 223 36.87 -41.38 -27.60
C ASP A 223 36.32 -40.03 -28.11
N ASP A 224 34.99 -39.90 -28.26
CA ASP A 224 34.29 -38.68 -28.71
C ASP A 224 32.96 -38.46 -27.94
N ALA A 225 33.02 -37.92 -26.72
CA ALA A 225 31.83 -37.56 -25.96
C ALA A 225 31.29 -36.18 -26.42
N VAL A 226 30.08 -36.16 -27.01
CA VAL A 226 29.36 -34.92 -27.34
C VAL A 226 28.28 -34.67 -26.30
N PHE A 227 28.37 -33.55 -25.60
CA PHE A 227 27.37 -33.13 -24.60
C PHE A 227 26.46 -32.05 -25.18
N TYR A 228 25.16 -32.19 -24.98
CA TYR A 228 24.17 -31.17 -25.30
C TYR A 228 23.70 -30.52 -23.99
N ILE A 229 23.76 -29.19 -23.92
CA ILE A 229 23.18 -28.42 -22.82
C ILE A 229 21.78 -28.01 -23.27
N GLU A 230 20.76 -28.50 -22.56
CA GLU A 230 19.39 -28.01 -22.73
C GLU A 230 19.25 -26.74 -21.88
N THR A 231 19.38 -25.57 -22.50
CA THR A 231 19.05 -24.31 -21.85
C THR A 231 17.53 -24.19 -21.84
N GLY A 232 16.91 -24.45 -20.70
CA GLY A 232 15.52 -24.04 -20.47
C GLY A 232 15.41 -22.53 -20.69
N ALA A 233 14.33 -22.07 -21.33
CA ALA A 233 14.15 -20.70 -21.83
C ALA A 233 14.01 -19.60 -20.75
N ALA A 234 14.60 -19.78 -19.56
CA ALA A 234 14.68 -18.77 -18.52
C ALA A 234 16.12 -18.78 -17.99
N ASP A 235 16.77 -17.61 -18.04
CA ASP A 235 18.14 -17.31 -17.63
C ASP A 235 19.24 -17.48 -18.70
N ALA A 236 19.16 -16.58 -19.69
CA ALA A 236 20.33 -16.13 -20.43
C ALA A 236 20.64 -14.66 -20.08
N SER A 237 21.31 -14.45 -18.94
CA SER A 237 22.14 -13.26 -18.73
C SER A 237 23.19 -13.50 -17.63
N VAL A 238 24.36 -14.00 -18.01
CA VAL A 238 25.63 -13.66 -17.33
C VAL A 238 26.75 -13.59 -18.38
N ASN A 239 26.98 -12.38 -18.88
CA ASN A 239 28.28 -11.67 -18.83
C ASN A 239 28.02 -10.20 -19.17
#